data_AF-A0A4Z0PGM2-F1
#
_entry.id   AF-A0A4Z0PGM2-F1
#
_cell.length_a   1.000
_cell.length_b   1.000
_cell.length_c   1.000
_cell.angle_alpha   90.00
_cell.angle_beta   90.00
_cell.angle_gamma   90.00
#
_symmetry.space_group_name_H-M   'P 1'
#
loop_
_entity.id
_entity.type
_entity.pdbx_description
1 polymer ?
#
loop_
_entity_poly.entity_id
_entity_poly.type
_entity_poly.pdbx_seq_one_letter_code
_entity_poly.pdbx_strand_id
1 'polypeptide(L)'
;MLNPNNRSLYTSALTSPPCMVFDEAIATSFSLDPVFLLQAPVYLAFTATDSNRAQDPVSIFEAIRRYSERLTVYVQKGRIAV
;
A
#
# COMPACT_ATOMS: atom_id res chain seq x y z
N MET A 1 18.33 -2.59 -12.11
CA MET A 1 16.99 -2.05 -11.83
C MET A 1 16.26 -3.08 -10.98
N LEU A 2 15.56 -2.67 -9.92
CA LEU A 2 14.70 -3.58 -9.15
C LEU A 2 13.67 -4.19 -10.11
N ASN A 3 13.40 -5.49 -9.99
CA ASN A 3 12.42 -6.14 -10.84
C ASN A 3 11.03 -5.57 -10.52
N PRO A 4 10.37 -4.86 -11.46
CA PRO A 4 9.09 -4.23 -11.21
C PRO A 4 7.98 -5.23 -10.89
N ASN A 5 8.14 -6.50 -11.30
CA ASN A 5 7.19 -7.58 -11.01
C ASN A 5 7.38 -8.17 -9.61
N ASN A 6 8.45 -7.80 -8.89
CA ASN A 6 8.72 -8.33 -7.56
C ASN A 6 7.91 -7.54 -6.51
N ARG A 7 6.60 -7.81 -6.47
CA ARG A 7 5.61 -7.16 -5.59
C ARG A 7 5.97 -7.17 -4.10
N SER A 8 6.76 -8.16 -3.68
CA SER A 8 7.24 -8.30 -2.31
C SER A 8 8.07 -7.11 -1.84
N LEU A 9 8.79 -6.44 -2.75
CA LEU A 9 9.61 -5.26 -2.43
C LEU A 9 8.77 -4.06 -2.01
N TYR A 10 7.58 -3.90 -2.59
CA TYR A 10 6.73 -2.77 -2.27
C TYR A 10 5.99 -2.95 -0.95
N THR A 11 5.50 -4.15 -0.66
CA THR A 11 4.81 -4.42 0.60
C THR A 11 5.77 -4.40 1.77
N SER A 12 6.98 -4.96 1.63
CA SER A 12 7.99 -4.90 2.69
C SER A 12 8.50 -3.48 3.00
N ALA A 13 8.50 -2.57 2.02
CA ALA A 13 8.78 -1.16 2.27
C ALA A 13 7.66 -0.44 3.06
N LEU A 14 6.43 -0.93 2.97
CA LEU A 14 5.26 -0.39 3.67
C LEU A 14 5.02 -1.06 5.03
N THR A 15 5.60 -2.24 5.27
CA THR A 15 5.51 -2.93 6.55
C THR A 15 6.21 -2.11 7.63
N SER A 16 5.44 -1.71 8.64
CA SER A 16 6.03 -1.03 9.80
C SER A 16 6.92 -1.98 10.60
N PRO A 17 8.02 -1.48 11.18
CA PRO A 17 8.83 -2.26 12.13
C PRO A 17 7.98 -2.73 13.34
N PRO A 18 8.45 -3.75 14.07
CA PRO A 18 7.78 -4.19 15.30
C PRO A 18 7.58 -3.03 16.28
N CYS A 19 6.43 -3.02 16.97
CA CYS A 19 6.01 -1.97 17.90
C CYS A 19 5.75 -0.59 17.27
N MET A 20 5.68 -0.50 15.94
CA MET A 20 5.28 0.72 15.22
C MET A 20 3.99 0.49 14.43
N VAL A 21 3.27 1.58 14.17
CA VAL A 21 2.05 1.58 13.35
C VAL A 21 2.29 2.43 12.12
N PHE A 22 1.78 1.96 10.99
CA PHE A 22 1.84 2.70 9.74
C PHE A 22 1.03 4.00 9.87
N ASP A 23 1.65 5.15 9.57
CA ASP A 23 0.99 6.44 9.58
C ASP A 23 0.78 7.03 8.19
N GLU A 24 1.86 7.32 7.47
CA GLU A 24 1.87 7.97 6.15
C GLU A 24 3.02 7.40 5.31
N ALA A 25 2.89 7.36 3.99
CA ALA A 25 4.00 7.02 3.09
C ALA A 25 4.06 7.88 1.83
N ILE A 26 5.29 8.26 1.48
CA ILE A 26 5.62 8.97 0.25
C ILE A 26 6.52 8.06 -0.59
N ALA A 27 6.08 7.73 -1.80
CA ALA A 27 6.85 6.92 -2.74
C ALA A 27 7.21 7.72 -3.99
N THR A 28 8.38 7.44 -4.55
CA THR A 28 8.82 7.98 -5.84
C THR A 28 9.14 6.82 -6.77
N SER A 29 8.50 6.75 -7.93
CA SER A 29 8.77 5.72 -8.93
C SER A 29 9.00 6.34 -10.31
N PHE A 30 9.83 5.68 -11.11
CA PHE A 30 10.06 6.07 -12.50
C PHE A 30 8.89 5.71 -13.42
N SER A 31 8.15 4.64 -13.09
CA SER A 31 6.93 4.20 -13.80
C SER A 31 5.85 3.87 -12.79
N LEU A 32 4.62 4.32 -13.04
CA LEU A 32 3.48 3.96 -12.22
C LEU A 32 2.94 2.59 -12.65
N ASP A 33 2.80 1.67 -11.69
CA ASP A 33 1.97 0.48 -11.83
C ASP A 33 0.63 0.74 -11.10
N PRO A 34 -0.50 0.88 -11.82
CA PRO A 34 -1.81 1.07 -11.21
C PRO A 34 -2.21 -0.07 -10.28
N VAL A 35 -1.73 -1.30 -10.54
CA VAL A 35 -2.02 -2.46 -9.70
C VAL A 35 -1.38 -2.29 -8.32
N PHE A 36 -0.16 -1.74 -8.26
CA PHE A 36 0.49 -1.43 -6.99
C PHE A 36 -0.32 -0.42 -6.15
N LEU A 37 -0.86 0.63 -6.77
CA LEU A 37 -1.68 1.63 -6.06
C LEU A 37 -2.92 1.03 -5.40
N LEU A 38 -3.49 -0.02 -5.98
CA LEU A 38 -4.63 -0.74 -5.40
C LEU A 38 -4.17 -1.76 -4.34
N GLN A 39 -3.04 -2.43 -4.56
CA GLN A 39 -2.53 -3.48 -3.67
C GLN A 39 -1.98 -2.93 -2.34
N ALA A 40 -1.32 -1.78 -2.36
CA ALA A 40 -0.70 -1.18 -1.18
C ALA A 40 -1.69 -0.91 -0.02
N PRO A 41 -2.80 -0.16 -0.20
CA PRO A 41 -3.74 0.10 0.87
C PRO A 41 -4.48 -1.17 1.33
N VAL A 42 -4.72 -2.12 0.42
CA VAL A 42 -5.30 -3.43 0.76
C VAL A 42 -4.34 -4.20 1.68
N TYR A 43 -3.07 -4.29 1.33
CA TYR A 43 -2.05 -4.93 2.16
C TYR A 43 -1.98 -4.30 3.57
N LEU A 44 -2.00 -2.97 3.66
CA LEU A 44 -1.98 -2.26 4.93
C LEU A 44 -3.25 -2.53 5.77
N ALA A 45 -4.43 -2.52 5.17
CA ALA A 45 -5.68 -2.82 5.87
C ALA A 45 -5.67 -4.23 6.47
N PHE A 46 -5.20 -5.22 5.71
CA PHE A 46 -5.13 -6.60 6.19
C PHE A 46 -4.04 -6.85 7.22
N THR A 47 -2.90 -6.15 7.13
CA THR A 47 -1.80 -6.31 8.11
C THR A 47 -2.02 -5.55 9.41
N ALA A 48 -2.80 -4.46 9.37
CA ALA A 48 -3.19 -3.72 10.58
C ALA A 48 -4.30 -4.42 11.39
N THR A 49 -5.04 -5.34 10.77
CA THR A 49 -6.15 -6.02 11.44
C THR A 49 -5.67 -7.28 12.14
N ASP A 50 -5.97 -7.39 13.42
CA ASP A 50 -5.68 -8.60 14.20
C ASP A 50 -6.52 -9.78 13.67
N SER A 51 -5.87 -10.89 13.35
CA SER A 51 -6.46 -12.08 12.69
C SER A 51 -7.60 -12.75 13.45
N ASN A 52 -7.86 -12.31 14.70
CA ASN A 52 -8.82 -12.92 15.62
C ASN A 52 -10.15 -12.16 15.75
N ARG A 53 -10.34 -11.07 14.99
CA ARG A 53 -11.62 -10.34 14.96
C ARG A 53 -12.44 -10.75 13.75
N ALA A 54 -13.71 -11.08 13.96
CA ALA A 54 -14.68 -11.20 12.88
C ALA A 54 -14.69 -9.87 12.12
N GLN A 55 -14.12 -9.85 10.92
CA GLN A 55 -13.97 -8.63 10.15
C GLN A 55 -15.33 -8.28 9.54
N ASP A 56 -15.95 -7.23 10.06
CA ASP A 56 -17.06 -6.57 9.38
C ASP A 56 -16.56 -6.05 8.02
N PRO A 57 -17.18 -6.44 6.88
CA PRO A 57 -16.76 -6.00 5.56
C PRO A 57 -16.67 -4.49 5.42
N VAL A 58 -17.56 -3.74 6.08
CA VAL A 58 -17.55 -2.27 6.03
C VAL A 58 -16.30 -1.70 6.69
N SER A 59 -15.88 -2.28 7.81
CA SER A 59 -14.65 -1.90 8.52
C SER A 59 -13.39 -2.13 7.67
N ILE A 60 -13.34 -3.19 6.84
CA ILE A 60 -12.22 -3.40 5.91
C ILE A 60 -12.20 -2.32 4.83
N PHE A 61 -13.35 -2.00 4.22
CA PHE A 61 -13.42 -0.95 3.19
C PHE A 61 -13.04 0.43 3.73
N GLU A 62 -13.44 0.74 4.97
CA GLU A 62 -13.03 1.97 5.66
C GLU A 62 -11.51 2.00 5.89
N ALA A 63 -10.91 0.90 6.34
CA ALA A 63 -9.46 0.79 6.48
C ALA A 63 -8.72 0.97 5.16
N ILE A 64 -9.17 0.31 4.08
CA ILE A 64 -8.58 0.46 2.74
C ILE A 64 -8.64 1.93 2.30
N ARG A 65 -9.80 2.58 2.45
CA ARG A 65 -9.98 3.98 2.09
C ARG A 65 -9.05 4.88 2.89
N ARG A 66 -8.96 4.67 4.20
CA ARG A 66 -8.07 5.43 5.10
C ARG A 66 -6.60 5.31 4.69
N TYR A 67 -6.12 4.11 4.36
CA TYR A 67 -4.73 3.94 3.91
C TYR A 67 -4.48 4.49 2.50
N SER A 68 -5.50 4.49 1.63
CA SER A 68 -5.42 5.13 0.32
C SER A 68 -5.22 6.65 0.43
N GLU A 69 -5.79 7.28 1.45
CA GLU A 69 -5.62 8.72 1.72
C GLU A 69 -4.25 9.07 2.33
N ARG A 70 -3.48 8.05 2.76
CA ARG A 70 -2.16 8.17 3.44
C ARG A 70 -0.97 7.74 2.57
N LEU A 71 -1.22 7.54 1.28
CA LEU A 71 -0.23 7.08 0.31
C LEU A 71 -0.11 8.11 -0.82
N THR A 72 1.02 8.83 -0.85
CA THR A 72 1.33 9.78 -1.92
C THR A 72 2.41 9.21 -2.82
N VAL A 73 2.10 8.97 -4.10
CA VAL A 73 3.05 8.42 -5.08
C VAL A 73 3.38 9.46 -6.15
N TYR A 74 4.64 9.88 -6.18
CA TYR A 74 5.18 10.74 -7.23
C TYR A 74 5.76 9.89 -8.36
N VAL A 75 5.39 10.22 -9.59
CA VAL A 75 5.84 9.53 -10.79
C VAL A 75 6.32 10.50 -11.86
N GLN A 76 7.25 10.03 -12.69
CA GLN A 76 7.77 10.83 -13.78
C GLN A 76 6.67 11.14 -14.81
N LYS A 77 6.60 12.42 -15.22
CA LYS A 77 5.64 12.91 -16.21
C LYS A 77 5.67 12.05 -17.48
N GLY A 78 4.53 11.47 -17.84
CA GLY A 78 4.35 10.65 -19.05
C GLY A 78 4.64 9.15 -18.91
N ARG A 79 4.89 8.63 -17.69
CA ARG A 79 5.17 7.20 -17.43
C ARG A 79 4.12 6.54 -16.53
N ILE A 80 2.85 6.85 -16.77
CA ILE A 80 1.74 6.05 -16.26
C ILE A 80 1.49 4.97 -17.31
N ALA A 81 2.08 3.79 -17.11
CA ALA A 81 1.81 2.65 -17.98
C ALA A 81 0.54 1.96 -17.47
N VAL A 82 -0.46 1.82 -18.33
CA VAL A 82 -1.63 0.96 -18.09
C VAL A 82 -1.34 -0.39 -18.72
#